data_AF-A0A2K8L8S1-F1
#
_entry.id   AF-A0A2K8L8S1-F1
#
_cell.length_a   1.000
_cell.length_b   1.000
_cell.length_c   1.000
_cell.angle_alpha   90.00
_cell.angle_beta   90.00
_cell.angle_gamma   90.00
#
_symmetry.space_group_name_H-M   'P 1'
#
loop_
_entity.id
_entity.type
_entity.pdbx_description
1 polymer ?
#
loop_
_entity_poly.entity_id
_entity_poly.type
_entity_poly.pdbx_seq_one_letter_code
_entity_poly.pdbx_strand_id
1 'polypeptide(L)'
;MTTIEQIKADALEELEERFKAEPDMRYPEDLVSEIADGSVPIYTYELAQVAQSSMDVMLHENELPPAFDGSPTVTNQIATAIYELVQEELYEKLYELQQEHENQQDDEMDMIP
;
A
#
# COMPACT_ATOMS: atom_id res chain seq x y z
N MET A 1 19.44 3.06 -0.08
CA MET A 1 19.11 1.62 -0.23
C MET A 1 17.64 1.54 0.06
N THR A 2 16.86 0.96 -0.84
CA THR A 2 15.41 0.87 -0.69
C THR A 2 15.08 -0.19 0.35
N THR A 3 14.26 0.15 1.33
CA THR A 3 13.76 -0.78 2.36
C THR A 3 12.24 -0.86 2.27
N ILE A 4 11.64 -1.86 2.90
CA ILE A 4 10.18 -2.00 2.90
C ILE A 4 9.51 -0.82 3.61
N GLU A 5 10.13 -0.28 4.65
CA GLU A 5 9.61 0.86 5.40
C GLU A 5 9.62 2.14 4.57
N GLN A 6 10.63 2.34 3.71
CA GLN A 6 10.63 3.47 2.78
C GLN A 6 9.54 3.31 1.72
N ILE A 7 9.37 2.09 1.17
CA ILE A 7 8.30 1.80 0.19
C ILE A 7 6.92 2.08 0.80
N LYS A 8 6.68 1.60 2.03
CA LYS A 8 5.44 1.86 2.77
C LYS A 8 5.22 3.35 2.99
N ALA A 9 6.25 4.09 3.42
CA ALA A 9 6.15 5.52 3.66
C ALA A 9 5.80 6.31 2.39
N ASP A 10 6.47 6.01 1.27
CA ASP A 10 6.21 6.66 -0.02
C ASP A 10 4.78 6.34 -0.52
N ALA A 11 4.33 5.09 -0.37
CA ALA A 11 2.98 4.66 -0.75
C ALA A 11 1.89 5.34 0.10
N LEU A 12 2.11 5.48 1.41
CA LEU A 12 1.19 6.16 2.32
C LEU A 12 1.09 7.67 1.99
N GLU A 13 2.22 8.31 1.66
CA GLU A 13 2.24 9.71 1.22
C GLU A 13 1.42 9.87 -0.08
N GLU A 14 1.62 9.00 -1.07
CA GLU A 14 0.84 9.04 -2.31
C GLU A 14 -0.66 8.84 -2.06
N LEU A 15 -1.04 7.88 -1.20
CA LEU A 15 -2.44 7.64 -0.84
C LEU A 15 -3.07 8.88 -0.20
N GLU A 16 -2.38 9.49 0.77
CA GLU A 16 -2.87 10.71 1.41
C GLU A 16 -3.06 11.84 0.41
N GLU A 17 -2.11 12.07 -0.49
CA GLU A 17 -2.19 13.11 -1.51
C GLU A 17 -3.36 12.88 -2.47
N ARG A 18 -3.51 11.65 -2.98
CA ARG A 18 -4.57 11.30 -3.93
C ARG A 18 -5.94 11.31 -3.26
N PHE A 19 -6.06 10.86 -2.02
CA PHE A 19 -7.31 10.92 -1.27
C PHE A 19 -7.72 12.38 -0.98
N LYS A 20 -6.80 13.25 -0.56
CA LYS A 20 -7.08 14.68 -0.34
C LYS A 20 -7.55 15.39 -1.62
N ALA A 21 -7.08 14.95 -2.78
CA ALA A 21 -7.50 15.51 -4.07
C ALA A 21 -8.93 15.12 -4.46
N GLU A 22 -9.38 13.92 -4.09
CA GLU A 22 -10.72 13.39 -4.41
C GLU A 22 -11.26 12.50 -3.27
N PRO A 23 -11.68 13.07 -2.13
CA PRO A 23 -12.04 12.29 -0.94
C PRO A 23 -13.37 11.53 -1.11
N ASP A 24 -14.24 11.97 -2.02
CA ASP A 24 -15.54 11.34 -2.33
C ASP A 24 -15.45 10.33 -3.49
N MET A 25 -14.25 9.80 -3.77
CA MET A 25 -14.05 8.82 -4.83
C MET A 25 -14.90 7.56 -4.62
N ARG A 26 -15.45 7.02 -5.71
CA ARG A 26 -16.42 5.91 -5.65
C ARG A 26 -15.81 4.55 -5.26
N TYR A 27 -14.53 4.34 -5.57
CA TYR A 27 -13.82 3.08 -5.36
C TYR A 27 -12.41 3.35 -4.80
N PRO A 28 -12.30 3.82 -3.55
CA PRO A 28 -11.00 4.10 -2.94
C PRO A 28 -10.14 2.86 -2.72
N GLU A 29 -10.73 1.66 -2.73
CA GLU A 29 -10.00 0.40 -2.65
C GLU A 29 -9.22 0.11 -3.95
N ASP A 30 -9.72 0.56 -5.10
CA ASP A 30 -8.99 0.45 -6.37
C ASP A 30 -7.70 1.27 -6.33
N LEU A 31 -7.73 2.43 -5.66
CA LEU A 31 -6.55 3.26 -5.44
C LEU A 31 -5.49 2.54 -4.60
N VAL A 32 -5.91 1.83 -3.55
CA VAL A 32 -5.00 1.03 -2.70
C VAL A 32 -4.28 -0.02 -3.55
N SER A 33 -5.02 -0.78 -4.37
CA SER A 33 -4.40 -1.78 -5.26
C SER A 33 -3.48 -1.16 -6.31
N GLU A 34 -3.84 0.00 -6.88
CA GLU A 34 -3.02 0.71 -7.85
C GLU A 34 -1.67 1.16 -7.24
N ILE A 35 -1.72 1.79 -6.06
CA ILE A 35 -0.52 2.26 -5.36
C ILE A 35 0.33 1.07 -4.91
N ALA A 36 -0.28 0.02 -4.35
CA ALA A 36 0.44 -1.18 -3.92
C ALA A 36 1.19 -1.83 -5.10
N ASP A 37 0.54 -2.00 -6.25
CA ASP A 37 1.17 -2.55 -7.46
C ASP A 37 2.32 -1.65 -7.96
N GLY A 38 2.09 -0.34 -8.02
CA GLY A 38 3.09 0.65 -8.42
C GLY A 38 4.30 0.75 -7.48
N SER A 39 4.14 0.32 -6.23
CA SER A 39 5.19 0.37 -5.20
C SER A 39 6.16 -0.81 -5.24
N VAL A 40 5.83 -1.89 -5.97
CA VAL A 40 6.67 -3.09 -6.03
C VAL A 40 7.88 -2.87 -6.94
N PRO A 41 9.12 -3.06 -6.45
CA PRO A 41 10.30 -2.95 -7.31
C PRO A 41 10.32 -4.01 -8.41
N ILE A 42 10.61 -3.60 -9.64
CA ILE A 42 10.65 -4.52 -10.80
C ILE A 42 12.04 -5.14 -11.04
N TYR A 43 13.09 -4.55 -10.48
CA TYR A 43 14.45 -5.07 -10.64
C TYR A 43 14.79 -6.08 -9.54
N THR A 44 15.27 -7.25 -9.94
CA THR A 44 15.67 -8.33 -9.01
C THR A 44 16.67 -7.87 -7.94
N TYR A 45 17.56 -6.94 -8.30
CA TYR A 45 18.51 -6.35 -7.35
C TYR A 45 17.81 -5.59 -6.21
N GLU A 46 16.78 -4.81 -6.52
CA GLU A 46 16.02 -4.03 -5.54
C GLU A 46 15.18 -4.95 -4.65
N LEU A 47 14.52 -5.94 -5.24
CA LEU A 47 13.79 -6.97 -4.49
C LEU A 47 14.71 -7.69 -3.48
N ALA A 48 15.92 -8.05 -3.90
CA ALA A 48 16.91 -8.65 -2.99
C ALA A 48 17.38 -7.70 -1.89
N GLN A 49 17.48 -6.39 -2.16
CA GLN A 49 17.82 -5.39 -1.15
C GLN A 49 16.72 -5.27 -0.09
N VAL A 50 15.46 -5.18 -0.53
CA VAL A 50 14.30 -5.07 0.36
C VAL A 50 14.23 -6.30 1.26
N ALA A 51 14.33 -7.50 0.68
CA ALA A 51 14.34 -8.76 1.42
C ALA A 51 15.54 -8.89 2.38
N GLN A 52 16.71 -8.37 2.02
CA GLN A 52 17.86 -8.33 2.93
C GLN A 52 17.61 -7.39 4.13
N SER A 53 16.84 -6.31 3.92
CA SER A 53 16.61 -5.28 4.93
C SER A 53 15.52 -5.60 5.94
N SER A 54 14.60 -6.52 5.62
CA SER A 54 13.45 -6.83 6.48
C SER A 54 13.19 -8.33 6.60
N MET A 55 13.09 -8.81 7.84
CA MET A 55 12.71 -10.18 8.13
C MET A 55 11.23 -10.44 7.81
N ASP A 56 10.39 -9.42 7.93
CA ASP A 56 8.95 -9.55 7.68
C ASP A 56 8.71 -9.94 6.22
N VAL A 57 9.39 -9.29 5.29
CA VAL A 57 9.35 -9.65 3.85
C VAL A 57 9.81 -11.10 3.61
N MET A 58 10.82 -11.56 4.33
CA MET A 58 11.39 -12.90 4.16
C MET A 58 10.54 -14.02 4.75
N LEU A 59 9.77 -13.72 5.80
CA LEU A 59 8.93 -14.69 6.51
C LEU A 59 7.45 -14.53 6.19
N HIS A 60 7.08 -13.56 5.36
CA HIS A 60 5.71 -13.30 4.97
C HIS A 60 5.09 -14.52 4.29
N GLU A 61 3.92 -14.93 4.77
CA GLU A 61 3.16 -16.03 4.19
C GLU A 61 2.18 -15.47 3.16
N ASN A 62 2.61 -15.43 1.89
CA ASN A 62 1.82 -14.86 0.81
C ASN A 62 0.44 -15.53 0.69
N GLU A 63 -0.62 -14.72 0.65
CA GLU A 63 -1.99 -15.19 0.35
C GLU A 63 -2.24 -15.25 -1.17
N LEU A 64 -1.61 -14.34 -1.90
CA LEU A 64 -1.67 -14.20 -3.35
C LEU A 64 -0.66 -15.12 -4.06
N PRO A 65 -0.94 -15.49 -5.32
CA PRO A 65 0.03 -16.22 -6.12
C PRO A 65 1.31 -15.40 -6.35
N PRO A 66 2.42 -16.05 -6.75
CA PRO A 66 3.64 -15.37 -7.10
C PRO A 66 3.42 -14.27 -8.16
N ALA A 67 4.10 -13.14 -8.01
CA ALA A 67 3.97 -11.99 -8.90
C ALA A 67 4.54 -12.25 -10.31
N PHE A 68 4.41 -11.25 -11.18
CA PHE A 68 4.95 -11.21 -12.54
C PHE A 68 4.47 -12.36 -13.44
N ASP A 69 5.33 -13.35 -13.71
CA ASP A 69 5.03 -14.48 -14.59
C ASP A 69 4.35 -15.66 -13.85
N GLY A 70 4.09 -15.51 -12.55
CA GLY A 70 3.42 -16.52 -11.73
C GLY A 70 4.31 -17.72 -11.36
N SER A 71 5.57 -17.74 -11.78
CA SER A 71 6.49 -18.81 -11.41
C SER A 71 6.85 -18.70 -9.92
N PRO A 72 7.01 -19.82 -9.19
CA PRO A 72 7.30 -19.81 -7.74
C PRO A 72 8.78 -19.56 -7.46
N THR A 73 9.36 -18.55 -8.11
CA THR A 73 10.74 -18.11 -7.83
C THR A 73 10.77 -17.29 -6.56
N VAL A 74 11.92 -17.28 -5.87
CA VAL A 74 12.11 -16.47 -4.67
C VAL A 74 11.84 -14.99 -4.96
N THR A 75 12.25 -14.50 -6.13
CA THR A 75 12.02 -13.11 -6.54
C THR A 75 10.53 -12.77 -6.68
N ASN A 76 9.75 -13.67 -7.30
CA ASN A 76 8.31 -13.45 -7.44
C ASN A 76 7.59 -13.55 -6.09
N GLN A 77 8.04 -14.43 -5.20
CA GLN A 77 7.50 -14.53 -3.85
C GLN A 77 7.78 -13.28 -3.02
N ILE A 78 9.00 -12.74 -3.10
CA ILE A 78 9.36 -11.46 -2.45
C ILE A 78 8.51 -10.31 -3.01
N ALA A 79 8.31 -10.25 -4.33
CA ALA A 79 7.49 -9.22 -4.93
C ALA A 79 6.03 -9.28 -4.47
N THR A 80 5.44 -10.48 -4.38
CA THR A 80 4.11 -10.66 -3.78
C THR A 80 4.08 -10.23 -2.32
N ALA A 81 5.10 -10.60 -1.52
CA ALA A 81 5.16 -10.20 -0.11
C ALA A 81 5.21 -8.69 0.06
N ILE A 82 6.01 -7.99 -0.76
CA ILE A 82 6.07 -6.53 -0.75
C ILE A 82 4.71 -5.92 -1.10
N TYR A 83 4.05 -6.43 -2.15
CA TYR A 83 2.71 -5.97 -2.52
C TYR A 83 1.73 -6.09 -1.35
N GLU A 84 1.64 -7.27 -0.72
CA GLU A 84 0.69 -7.52 0.36
C GLU A 84 0.97 -6.67 1.60
N LEU A 85 2.24 -6.56 1.99
CA LEU A 85 2.65 -5.74 3.14
C LEU A 85 2.38 -4.25 2.92
N VAL A 86 2.50 -3.76 1.69
CA VAL A 86 2.13 -2.37 1.36
C VAL A 86 0.61 -2.22 1.32
N GLN A 87 -0.09 -3.18 0.72
CA GLN A 87 -1.54 -3.18 0.62
C GLN A 87 -2.22 -3.15 1.99
N GLU A 88 -1.72 -3.93 2.96
CA GLU A 88 -2.21 -3.96 4.34
C GLU A 88 -2.17 -2.56 4.99
N GLU A 89 -1.01 -1.90 4.93
CA GLU A 89 -0.82 -0.55 5.50
C GLU A 89 -1.69 0.50 4.81
N LEU A 90 -1.82 0.41 3.48
CA LEU A 90 -2.65 1.33 2.70
C LEU A 90 -4.12 1.19 3.05
N TYR A 91 -4.62 -0.03 3.30
CA TYR A 91 -5.99 -0.22 3.76
C TYR A 91 -6.21 0.37 5.14
N GLU A 92 -5.32 0.09 6.10
CA GLU A 92 -5.41 0.69 7.44
C GLU A 92 -5.48 2.22 7.34
N LYS A 93 -4.60 2.83 6.55
CA LYS A 93 -4.59 4.28 6.36
C LYS A 93 -5.82 4.80 5.63
N LEU A 94 -6.32 4.10 4.62
CA LEU A 94 -7.53 4.50 3.93
C LEU A 94 -8.73 4.56 4.88
N TYR A 95 -8.88 3.57 5.77
CA TYR A 95 -9.94 3.57 6.78
C TYR A 95 -9.83 4.78 7.72
N GLU A 96 -8.61 5.13 8.16
CA GLU A 96 -8.37 6.33 8.95
C GLU A 96 -8.81 7.60 8.20
N LEU A 97 -8.40 7.76 6.95
CA LEU A 97 -8.70 8.94 6.13
C LEU A 97 -10.21 9.09 5.86
N GLN A 98 -10.90 7.97 5.59
CA GLN A 98 -12.36 7.96 5.42
C GLN A 98 -13.07 8.38 6.71
N GLN A 99 -12.65 7.84 7.86
CA GLN A 99 -13.22 8.22 9.14
C GLN A 99 -12.97 9.70 9.48
N GLU A 100 -11.77 10.21 9.19
CA GLU A 100 -11.44 11.63 9.38
C GLU A 100 -12.32 12.54 8.50
N HIS A 101 -12.57 12.15 7.24
CA HIS A 101 -13.42 12.88 6.32
C HIS A 101 -14.89 12.88 6.76
N GLU A 102 -15.42 11.72 7.19
CA GLU A 102 -16.79 11.62 7.73
C GLU A 102 -16.99 12.52 8.95
N ASN A 103 -16.06 12.50 9.91
CA ASN A 103 -16.14 13.35 11.10
C ASN A 103 -16.11 14.85 10.75
N GLN A 104 -15.31 15.26 9.75
CA GLN A 104 -15.25 16.64 9.30
C GLN A 104 -16.57 17.09 8.65
N GLN A 105 -17.22 16.22 7.88
CA GLN A 105 -18.52 16.51 7.28
C GLN A 105 -19.63 16.67 8.32
N ASP A 106 -19.63 15.82 9.36
CA ASP A 106 -20.61 15.89 10.45
C ASP A 106 -20.46 17.20 11.25
N ASP A 107 -19.22 17.58 11.60
CA ASP A 107 -18.92 18.84 12.28
C ASP A 107 -19.33 20.08 11.46
N GLU A 108 -19.15 20.05 10.13
CA GLU A 108 -19.59 21.13 9.25
C GLU A 108 -21.12 21.24 9.16
N MET A 109 -21.84 20.11 9.15
CA MET A 109 -23.31 20.11 9.10
C MET A 109 -23.95 20.60 10.41
N ASP A 110 -23.38 20.28 11.56
CA ASP A 110 -23.86 20.74 12.87
C ASP A 110 -23.66 22.26 13.11
N MET A 111 -22.85 22.92 12.28
CA MET A 111 -22.63 24.37 12.31
C MET A 111 -23.56 25.20 11.40
N ILE A 112 -24.49 24.56 10.68
CA ILE A 112 -25.47 25.25 9.82
C ILE A 112 -26.76 25.53 10.64
N PRO A 113 -27.09 26.79 10.97
CA PRO A 113 -28.24 27.16 11.83
C PRO A 113 -29.62 26.99 11.19
#